data_AF-A0A942BTX7-F1
#
_entry.id   AF-A0A942BTX7-F1
#
_cell.length_a   1.000
_cell.length_b   1.000
_cell.length_c   1.000
_cell.angle_alpha   90.00
_cell.angle_beta   90.00
_cell.angle_gamma   90.00
#
_symmetry.space_group_name_H-M   'P 1'
#
loop_
_entity.id
_entity.type
_entity.pdbx_description
1 polymer ?
#
loop_
_entity_poly.entity_id
_entity_poly.type
_entity_poly.pdbx_seq_one_letter_code
_entity_poly.pdbx_strand_id
1 'polypeptide(L)'
;MIRVLHKWGLDAVVVGEVTDSGRFIGKWHGETVIDLPIQPLADAAPKYDRPRQRPAYLDAVNAAPLPSDLKANEVEPTLRKLLAAPTIASKRWIFEQYDGTVRSNTLLQQGRGDAGLIRVKDEQGQDTGKAVAVKSDCNGRFAYLDPFWGAAHAVVEACRNVSCVGAEPIGLTDCLNYGNPEKPENMWTFEQGCLGIRQACLALNVPIVSGNVSLYNDTDGVSIFPTPMIGAVGLIEDVASPVDTNAPEAKALSGAGNRFCGSSFRAAFDGIFLMGETRDELGGSEYLKLRTGRVEGACPELRLDEELRLMQAVREGIRLGLIRSAHDTSEGGLVVAALESAFGAQMGCQLMLQKGGLRLDSLLFGESAGRIVASVAPDGEDALRTLCATHRVPLAKIGVTGGKRIALSVDGAPVLDAEAAELAAIHAGALEKVLTS
;
A
#
# COMPACT_ATOMS: atom_id res chain seq x y z
N MET A 1 -17.98 28.01 26.61
CA MET A 1 -16.90 26.99 26.49
C MET A 1 -16.54 26.37 27.84
N ILE A 2 -15.98 27.11 28.81
CA ILE A 2 -15.53 26.56 30.12
C ILE A 2 -16.59 25.70 30.84
N ARG A 3 -17.85 26.15 30.88
CA ARG A 3 -18.95 25.36 31.46
C ARG A 3 -19.17 24.00 30.78
N VAL A 4 -18.94 23.91 29.45
CA VAL A 4 -19.02 22.65 28.71
C VAL A 4 -17.87 21.74 29.12
N LEU A 5 -16.65 22.27 29.22
CA LEU A 5 -15.46 21.51 29.63
C LEU A 5 -15.60 20.95 31.06
N HIS A 6 -16.05 21.78 32.00
CA HIS A 6 -16.30 21.35 33.39
C HIS A 6 -17.41 20.29 33.49
N LYS A 7 -18.45 20.37 32.65
CA LYS A 7 -19.49 19.32 32.56
C LYS A 7 -18.88 17.96 32.21
N TRP A 8 -17.82 17.94 31.41
CA TRP A 8 -17.08 16.73 31.02
C TRP A 8 -15.88 16.42 31.94
N GLY A 9 -15.79 17.08 33.10
CA GLY A 9 -14.71 16.83 34.07
C GLY A 9 -13.33 17.31 33.61
N LEU A 10 -13.27 18.26 32.68
CA LEU A 10 -12.02 18.84 32.18
C LEU A 10 -11.74 20.17 32.86
N ASP A 11 -10.51 20.36 33.34
CA ASP A 11 -10.03 21.63 33.86
C ASP A 11 -9.80 22.63 32.72
N ALA A 12 -10.32 23.85 32.86
CA ALA A 12 -10.18 24.88 31.85
C ALA A 12 -10.03 26.27 32.48
N VAL A 13 -8.98 26.99 32.08
CA VAL A 13 -8.68 28.35 32.54
C VAL A 13 -8.35 29.27 31.36
N VAL A 14 -8.61 30.56 31.52
CA VAL A 14 -8.21 31.57 30.53
C VAL A 14 -6.73 31.87 30.73
N VAL A 15 -5.91 31.59 29.71
CA VAL A 15 -4.45 31.80 29.75
C VAL A 15 -4.00 33.09 29.05
N GLY A 16 -4.92 33.80 28.40
CA GLY A 16 -4.61 35.04 27.70
C GLY A 16 -5.80 35.55 26.88
N GLU A 17 -5.57 36.62 26.13
CA GLU A 17 -6.53 37.25 25.23
C GLU A 17 -5.89 37.49 23.86
N VAL A 18 -6.70 37.47 22.80
CA VAL A 18 -6.25 37.84 21.45
C VAL A 18 -6.38 39.36 21.32
N THR A 19 -5.31 40.02 20.89
CA THR A 19 -5.26 41.47 20.67
C THR A 19 -5.00 41.77 19.19
N ASP A 20 -5.21 43.02 18.79
CA ASP A 20 -4.90 43.56 17.46
C ASP A 20 -3.48 44.12 17.34
N SER A 21 -2.66 44.00 18.40
CA SER A 21 -1.32 44.59 18.49
C SER A 21 -0.29 43.99 17.53
N GLY A 22 -0.55 42.79 16.98
CA GLY A 22 0.42 42.04 16.17
C GLY A 22 1.62 41.50 16.96
N ARG A 23 1.54 41.46 18.30
CA ARG A 23 2.62 41.03 19.20
C ARG A 23 2.21 39.87 20.08
N PHE A 24 3.16 38.99 20.36
CA PHE A 24 3.06 37.97 21.39
C PHE A 24 3.64 38.53 22.69
N ILE A 25 2.77 38.77 23.67
CA ILE A 25 3.11 39.33 24.98
C ILE A 25 2.91 38.26 26.04
N GLY A 26 4.00 37.79 26.64
CA GLY A 26 3.99 36.84 27.75
C GLY A 26 4.22 37.58 29.07
N LYS A 27 3.32 37.38 30.03
CA LYS A 27 3.44 37.94 31.38
C LYS A 27 3.69 36.85 32.42
N TRP A 28 4.61 37.10 33.33
CA TRP A 28 4.88 36.24 34.49
C TRP A 28 4.79 37.09 35.76
N HIS A 29 3.92 36.70 36.70
CA HIS A 29 3.61 37.49 37.92
C HIS A 29 3.28 38.97 37.67
N GLY A 30 2.63 39.27 36.53
CA GLY A 30 2.25 40.63 36.15
C GLY A 30 3.33 41.41 35.39
N GLU A 31 4.57 40.90 35.34
CA GLU A 31 5.66 41.51 34.58
C GLU A 31 5.71 40.96 33.16
N THR A 32 6.03 41.82 32.18
CA THR A 32 6.20 41.38 30.79
C THR A 32 7.57 40.76 30.60
N VAL A 33 7.60 39.46 30.29
CA VAL A 33 8.82 38.67 30.11
C VAL A 33 9.07 38.27 28.66
N ILE A 34 8.04 38.31 27.82
CA ILE A 34 8.13 38.12 26.37
C ILE A 34 7.37 39.25 25.69
N ASP A 35 7.98 39.89 24.71
CA ASP A 35 7.31 40.90 23.89
C ASP A 35 7.90 40.93 22.48
N LEU A 36 7.30 40.16 21.58
CA LEU A 36 7.84 39.91 20.24
C LEU A 36 6.79 40.18 19.16
N PRO A 37 7.16 40.75 18.01
CA PRO A 37 6.26 40.80 16.86
C PRO A 37 5.97 39.38 16.35
N ILE A 38 4.71 39.11 15.99
CA ILE A 38 4.28 37.78 15.52
C ILE A 38 4.80 37.51 14.11
N GLN A 39 4.74 38.51 13.22
CA GLN A 39 5.04 38.33 11.80
C GLN A 39 6.46 37.77 11.54
N PRO A 40 7.52 38.21 12.24
CA PRO A 40 8.85 37.61 12.08
C PRO A 40 8.96 36.15 12.58
N LEU A 41 8.13 35.76 13.55
CA LEU A 41 8.12 34.41 14.11
C LEU A 41 7.43 33.40 13.18
N ALA A 42 6.40 33.84 12.44
CA ALA A 42 5.61 32.97 11.57
C ALA A 42 6.12 32.97 10.11
N ASP A 43 6.38 34.16 9.54
CA ASP A 43 6.51 34.32 8.09
C ASP A 43 7.91 34.71 7.62
N ALA A 44 8.80 35.15 8.53
CA ALA A 44 10.13 35.64 8.19
C ALA A 44 11.25 34.60 8.41
N ALA A 45 10.90 33.32 8.58
CA ALA A 45 11.91 32.26 8.63
C ALA A 45 12.73 32.27 7.31
N PRO A 46 14.07 32.26 7.38
CA PRO A 46 14.90 32.27 6.18
C PRO A 46 14.58 31.06 5.29
N LYS A 47 14.36 31.32 4.01
CA LYS A 47 14.25 30.28 2.98
C LYS A 47 15.64 30.03 2.42
N TYR A 48 16.06 28.77 2.41
CA TYR A 48 17.39 28.38 1.93
C TYR A 48 17.27 27.75 0.54
N ASP A 49 18.01 28.27 -0.43
CA ASP A 49 18.33 27.53 -1.65
C ASP A 49 19.60 26.73 -1.38
N ARG A 50 19.43 25.42 -1.20
CA ARG A 50 20.52 24.51 -0.83
C ARG A 50 21.16 23.90 -2.08
N PRO A 51 22.48 23.66 -2.08
CA PRO A 51 23.14 22.94 -3.16
C PRO A 51 22.54 21.55 -3.32
N ARG A 52 22.45 21.09 -4.57
CA ARG A 52 21.86 19.80 -4.96
C ARG A 52 22.83 19.08 -5.89
N GLN A 53 23.06 17.79 -5.64
CA GLN A 53 23.94 16.95 -6.45
C GLN A 53 23.37 15.55 -6.57
N ARG A 54 23.34 14.95 -7.76
CA ARG A 54 22.92 13.55 -7.91
C ARG A 54 23.93 12.63 -7.21
N PRO A 55 23.50 11.72 -6.31
CA PRO A 55 24.41 10.78 -5.65
C PRO A 55 25.14 9.86 -6.64
N ALA A 56 26.46 9.74 -6.48
CA ALA A 56 27.27 8.91 -7.37
C ALA A 56 26.98 7.40 -7.22
N TYR A 57 26.51 6.97 -6.05
CA TYR A 57 26.20 5.55 -5.80
C TYR A 57 25.09 5.01 -6.69
N LEU A 58 24.21 5.88 -7.22
CA LEU A 58 23.05 5.48 -8.02
C LEU A 58 23.47 4.70 -9.27
N ASP A 59 24.57 5.08 -9.93
CA ASP A 59 25.03 4.37 -11.12
C ASP A 59 25.50 2.95 -10.78
N ALA A 60 26.17 2.78 -9.64
CA ALA A 60 26.68 1.48 -9.20
C ALA A 60 25.56 0.52 -8.79
N VAL A 61 24.58 0.98 -7.99
CA VAL A 61 23.47 0.13 -7.54
C VAL A 61 22.55 -0.26 -8.70
N ASN A 62 22.30 0.65 -9.66
CA ASN A 62 21.45 0.38 -10.81
C ASN A 62 22.15 -0.53 -11.85
N ALA A 63 23.49 -0.50 -11.95
CA ALA A 63 24.26 -1.34 -12.86
C ALA A 63 24.64 -2.73 -12.30
N ALA A 64 24.26 -3.04 -11.06
CA ALA A 64 24.60 -4.31 -10.42
C ALA A 64 24.01 -5.50 -11.21
N PRO A 65 24.81 -6.53 -11.54
CA PRO A 65 24.32 -7.66 -12.32
C PRO A 65 23.37 -8.52 -11.49
N LEU A 66 22.30 -8.99 -12.14
CA LEU A 66 21.39 -9.95 -11.51
C LEU A 66 22.10 -11.29 -11.26
N PRO A 67 21.79 -11.98 -10.15
CA PRO A 67 22.24 -13.35 -9.94
C PRO A 67 21.66 -14.31 -11.00
N SER A 68 22.15 -15.55 -11.06
CA SER A 68 21.63 -16.57 -12.00
C SER A 68 20.12 -16.77 -11.84
N ASP A 69 19.39 -17.20 -12.86
CA ASP A 69 17.94 -17.47 -12.70
C ASP A 69 17.68 -18.52 -11.59
N LEU A 70 16.51 -18.42 -10.98
CA LEU A 70 16.03 -19.34 -9.96
C LEU A 70 15.73 -20.70 -10.59
N LYS A 71 16.13 -21.78 -9.91
CA LYS A 71 15.83 -23.14 -10.34
C LYS A 71 14.52 -23.62 -9.73
N ALA A 72 13.84 -24.54 -10.40
CA ALA A 72 12.56 -25.11 -9.94
C ALA A 72 12.63 -25.67 -8.50
N ASN A 73 13.72 -26.36 -8.14
CA ASN A 73 13.92 -26.93 -6.81
C ASN A 73 14.25 -25.89 -5.72
N GLU A 74 14.48 -24.63 -6.08
CA GLU A 74 14.77 -23.52 -5.16
C GLU A 74 13.52 -22.67 -4.88
N VAL A 75 12.43 -22.87 -5.63
CA VAL A 75 11.19 -22.08 -5.54
C VAL A 75 10.58 -22.17 -4.13
N GLU A 76 10.30 -23.38 -3.65
CA GLU A 76 9.67 -23.56 -2.34
C GLU A 76 10.54 -23.05 -1.17
N PRO A 77 11.84 -23.38 -1.06
CA PRO A 77 12.69 -22.82 0.00
C PRO A 77 12.78 -21.29 -0.03
N THR A 78 12.79 -20.69 -1.22
CA THR A 78 12.81 -19.23 -1.39
C THR A 78 11.50 -18.61 -0.93
N LEU A 79 10.36 -19.15 -1.39
CA LEU A 79 9.03 -18.67 -1.02
C LEU A 79 8.84 -18.72 0.50
N ARG A 80 9.24 -19.81 1.16
CA ARG A 80 9.14 -19.93 2.63
C ARG A 80 9.93 -18.85 3.37
N LYS A 81 11.11 -18.48 2.85
CA LYS A 81 11.91 -17.37 3.40
C LYS A 81 11.26 -16.01 3.15
N LEU A 82 10.67 -15.79 1.98
CA LEU A 82 9.93 -14.57 1.67
C LEU A 82 8.71 -14.40 2.57
N LEU A 83 7.90 -15.44 2.74
CA LEU A 83 6.74 -15.42 3.65
C LEU A 83 7.15 -15.15 5.11
N ALA A 84 8.37 -15.51 5.50
CA ALA A 84 8.91 -15.24 6.82
C ALA A 84 9.61 -13.87 6.95
N ALA A 85 9.83 -13.14 5.84
CA ALA A 85 10.49 -11.85 5.88
C ALA A 85 9.56 -10.81 6.55
N PRO A 86 10.01 -10.00 7.53
CA PRO A 86 9.14 -9.06 8.23
C PRO A 86 8.40 -8.06 7.32
N THR A 87 9.00 -7.70 6.18
CA THR A 87 8.36 -6.87 5.15
C THR A 87 7.07 -7.51 4.62
N ILE A 88 7.05 -8.82 4.41
CA ILE A 88 5.93 -9.58 3.82
C ILE A 88 5.04 -10.19 4.90
N ALA A 89 5.63 -10.84 5.92
CA ALA A 89 4.95 -11.55 6.98
C ALA A 89 3.74 -10.78 7.57
N SER A 90 2.72 -11.51 8.00
CA SER A 90 1.47 -10.95 8.49
C SER A 90 1.70 -9.92 9.58
N LYS A 91 1.08 -8.74 9.42
CA LYS A 91 1.10 -7.66 10.42
C LYS A 91 0.06 -7.86 11.54
N ARG A 92 -0.62 -9.02 11.57
CA ARG A 92 -1.67 -9.37 12.53
C ARG A 92 -1.28 -9.16 13.97
N TRP A 93 -0.06 -9.57 14.34
CA TRP A 93 0.45 -9.39 15.69
C TRP A 93 0.45 -7.93 16.16
N ILE A 94 0.62 -6.97 15.24
CA ILE A 94 0.57 -5.53 15.55
C ILE A 94 -0.88 -5.09 15.71
N PHE A 95 -1.74 -5.35 14.72
CA PHE A 95 -3.07 -4.74 14.69
C PHE A 95 -4.08 -5.39 15.66
N GLU A 96 -3.90 -6.65 16.07
CA GLU A 96 -4.76 -7.31 17.06
C GLU A 96 -4.60 -6.74 18.47
N GLN A 97 -3.57 -5.92 18.71
CA GLN A 97 -3.36 -5.22 19.98
C GLN A 97 -4.28 -3.99 20.13
N TYR A 98 -4.97 -3.57 19.07
CA TYR A 98 -5.82 -2.39 19.05
C TYR A 98 -7.28 -2.77 18.76
N ASP A 99 -8.23 -2.06 19.38
CA ASP A 99 -9.65 -2.25 19.06
C ASP A 99 -10.02 -1.54 17.75
N GLY A 100 -10.31 -2.32 16.72
CA GLY A 100 -10.81 -1.84 15.42
C GLY A 100 -12.33 -1.74 15.32
N THR A 101 -13.09 -2.01 16.39
CA THR A 101 -14.55 -2.21 16.34
C THR A 101 -15.37 -1.14 17.07
N VAL A 102 -14.74 -0.21 17.77
CA VAL A 102 -15.40 0.92 18.46
C VAL A 102 -16.43 1.59 17.54
N ARG A 103 -17.65 1.80 18.04
CA ARG A 103 -18.82 2.38 17.33
C ARG A 103 -19.37 1.54 16.16
N SER A 104 -18.92 0.30 15.99
CA SER A 104 -19.37 -0.64 14.95
C SER A 104 -19.38 -0.01 13.55
N ASN A 105 -18.36 0.81 13.27
CA ASN A 105 -18.33 1.65 12.08
C ASN A 105 -17.41 1.12 10.97
N THR A 106 -16.59 0.12 11.27
CA THR A 106 -15.66 -0.52 10.34
C THR A 106 -16.40 -1.53 9.47
N LEU A 107 -16.30 -1.38 8.14
CA LEU A 107 -16.88 -2.28 7.14
C LEU A 107 -15.91 -3.38 6.73
N LEU A 108 -14.63 -3.05 6.63
CA LEU A 108 -13.55 -3.99 6.32
C LEU A 108 -12.47 -3.87 7.38
N GLN A 109 -12.28 -4.94 8.16
CA GLN A 109 -11.31 -5.00 9.24
C GLN A 109 -9.87 -5.05 8.72
N GLN A 110 -8.92 -4.73 9.60
CA GLN A 110 -7.49 -4.82 9.32
C GLN A 110 -7.11 -6.22 8.83
N GLY A 111 -6.28 -6.28 7.80
CA GLY A 111 -5.82 -7.55 7.21
C GLY A 111 -6.87 -8.33 6.40
N ARG A 112 -8.04 -7.74 6.13
CA ARG A 112 -9.08 -8.35 5.27
C ARG A 112 -9.11 -7.79 3.84
N GLY A 113 -8.33 -6.75 3.56
CA GLY A 113 -8.12 -6.20 2.22
C GLY A 113 -7.03 -5.14 2.24
N ASP A 114 -6.81 -4.56 1.07
CA ASP A 114 -5.69 -3.65 0.82
C ASP A 114 -5.83 -2.28 1.45
N ALA A 115 -7.02 -1.90 1.89
CA ALA A 115 -7.25 -0.66 2.63
C ALA A 115 -8.28 -0.88 3.74
N GLY A 116 -8.19 -0.11 4.83
CA GLY A 116 -9.22 -0.11 5.86
C GLY A 116 -10.47 0.63 5.37
N LEU A 117 -11.66 0.08 5.58
CA LEU A 117 -12.92 0.68 5.11
C LEU A 117 -13.84 1.02 6.27
N ILE A 118 -14.27 2.28 6.36
CA ILE A 118 -15.07 2.82 7.46
C ILE A 118 -16.35 3.44 6.90
N ARG A 119 -17.51 3.08 7.45
CA ARG A 119 -18.82 3.64 7.10
C ARG A 119 -18.91 5.12 7.52
N VAL A 120 -19.54 5.94 6.70
CA VAL A 120 -19.90 7.32 7.05
C VAL A 120 -21.31 7.34 7.63
N LYS A 121 -21.43 7.87 8.85
CA LYS A 121 -22.72 8.10 9.52
C LYS A 121 -23.02 9.60 9.55
N ASP A 122 -24.30 9.95 9.52
CA ASP A 122 -24.74 11.33 9.73
C ASP A 122 -24.66 11.75 11.21
N GLU A 123 -25.06 12.99 11.51
CA GLU A 123 -25.04 13.56 12.87
C GLU A 123 -25.95 12.81 13.85
N GLN A 124 -26.96 12.11 13.35
CA GLN A 124 -27.90 11.29 14.11
C GLN A 124 -27.42 9.84 14.25
N GLY A 125 -26.27 9.49 13.65
CA GLY A 125 -25.68 8.16 13.70
C GLY A 125 -26.26 7.17 12.69
N GLN A 126 -27.05 7.64 11.72
CA GLN A 126 -27.63 6.81 10.67
C GLN A 126 -26.62 6.57 9.55
N ASP A 127 -26.71 5.42 8.90
CA ASP A 127 -25.86 5.07 7.76
C ASP A 127 -26.20 5.96 6.56
N THR A 128 -25.21 6.66 6.01
CA THR A 128 -25.38 7.50 4.82
C THR A 128 -25.30 6.72 3.51
N GLY A 129 -24.97 5.42 3.56
CA GLY A 129 -24.65 4.63 2.38
C GLY A 129 -23.27 4.96 1.80
N LYS A 130 -22.41 5.70 2.52
CA LYS A 130 -21.04 6.03 2.07
C LYS A 130 -19.99 5.34 2.91
N ALA A 131 -18.80 5.15 2.34
CA ALA A 131 -17.65 4.65 3.09
C ALA A 131 -16.35 5.36 2.67
N VAL A 132 -15.42 5.45 3.61
CA VAL A 132 -14.08 6.00 3.42
C VAL A 132 -13.06 4.86 3.52
N ALA A 133 -12.22 4.74 2.50
CA ALA A 133 -11.08 3.84 2.49
C ALA A 133 -9.81 4.60 2.91
N VAL A 134 -8.95 3.97 3.70
CA VAL A 134 -7.68 4.54 4.16
C VAL A 134 -6.54 3.54 4.02
N LYS A 135 -5.41 4.01 3.51
CA LYS A 135 -4.18 3.22 3.36
C LYS A 135 -2.96 4.13 3.50
N SER A 136 -1.83 3.55 3.88
CA SER A 136 -0.52 4.22 3.88
C SER A 136 0.51 3.28 3.27
N ASP A 137 1.30 3.78 2.31
CA ASP A 137 2.30 2.99 1.58
C ASP A 137 3.63 3.75 1.42
N CYS A 138 4.72 2.99 1.38
CA CYS A 138 6.07 3.47 1.12
C CYS A 138 7.05 2.32 0.91
N ASN A 139 7.69 2.26 -0.27
CA ASN A 139 8.80 1.35 -0.50
C ASN A 139 10.13 2.12 -0.55
N GLY A 140 10.82 2.18 0.59
CA GLY A 140 12.10 2.90 0.70
C GLY A 140 13.22 2.30 -0.16
N ARG A 141 13.13 1.02 -0.57
CA ARG A 141 14.11 0.40 -1.48
C ARG A 141 14.01 1.00 -2.87
N PHE A 142 12.80 1.22 -3.37
CA PHE A 142 12.60 1.88 -4.66
C PHE A 142 13.08 3.33 -4.62
N ALA A 143 12.74 4.08 -3.57
CA ALA A 143 13.18 5.47 -3.42
C ALA A 143 14.70 5.62 -3.19
N TYR A 144 15.38 4.58 -2.66
CA TYR A 144 16.84 4.53 -2.59
C TYR A 144 17.50 4.33 -3.97
N LEU A 145 16.90 3.50 -4.83
CA LEU A 145 17.41 3.17 -6.18
C LEU A 145 17.09 4.24 -7.23
N ASP A 146 15.91 4.85 -7.10
CA ASP A 146 15.45 5.98 -7.91
C ASP A 146 14.53 6.87 -7.04
N PRO A 147 15.03 8.00 -6.50
CA PRO A 147 14.22 8.85 -5.63
C PRO A 147 12.98 9.46 -6.30
N PHE A 148 13.01 9.68 -7.61
CA PHE A 148 11.86 10.23 -8.34
C PHE A 148 10.80 9.15 -8.52
N TRP A 149 11.17 8.03 -9.14
CA TRP A 149 10.20 6.97 -9.44
C TRP A 149 9.77 6.21 -8.19
N GLY A 150 10.66 6.00 -7.21
CA GLY A 150 10.30 5.39 -5.93
C GLY A 150 9.28 6.19 -5.14
N ALA A 151 9.33 7.53 -5.19
CA ALA A 151 8.30 8.38 -4.59
C ALA A 151 6.98 8.35 -5.37
N ALA A 152 7.04 8.29 -6.70
CA ALA A 152 5.86 8.10 -7.54
C ALA A 152 5.18 6.74 -7.30
N HIS A 153 5.97 5.66 -7.10
CA HIS A 153 5.47 4.34 -6.73
C HIS A 153 4.67 4.39 -5.43
N ALA A 154 5.16 5.08 -4.39
CA ALA A 154 4.43 5.20 -3.12
C ALA A 154 3.05 5.86 -3.28
N VAL A 155 2.94 6.88 -4.15
CA VAL A 155 1.64 7.52 -4.46
C VAL A 155 0.70 6.54 -5.18
N VAL A 156 1.22 5.88 -6.20
CA VAL A 156 0.42 4.97 -7.03
C VAL A 156 -0.04 3.75 -6.23
N GLU A 157 0.84 3.16 -5.43
CA GLU A 157 0.52 2.00 -4.59
C GLU A 157 -0.58 2.33 -3.57
N ALA A 158 -0.48 3.49 -2.90
CA ALA A 158 -1.52 3.96 -1.99
C ALA A 158 -2.88 4.13 -2.69
N CYS A 159 -2.90 4.69 -3.90
CA CYS A 159 -4.11 4.84 -4.69
C CYS A 159 -4.64 3.48 -5.22
N ARG A 160 -3.76 2.56 -5.58
CA ARG A 160 -4.08 1.22 -6.07
C ARG A 160 -4.72 0.38 -4.98
N ASN A 161 -4.16 0.41 -3.77
CA ASN A 161 -4.71 -0.29 -2.61
C ASN A 161 -6.10 0.22 -2.21
N VAL A 162 -6.32 1.54 -2.27
CA VAL A 162 -7.66 2.15 -2.11
C VAL A 162 -8.61 1.69 -3.23
N SER A 163 -8.12 1.55 -4.45
CA SER A 163 -8.90 1.07 -5.59
C SER A 163 -9.24 -0.42 -5.51
N CYS A 164 -8.36 -1.26 -4.94
CA CYS A 164 -8.59 -2.70 -4.73
C CYS A 164 -9.78 -2.98 -3.79
N VAL A 165 -10.12 -2.04 -2.89
CA VAL A 165 -11.34 -2.14 -2.08
C VAL A 165 -12.56 -1.47 -2.71
N GLY A 166 -12.44 -0.95 -3.94
CA GLY A 166 -13.52 -0.33 -4.70
C GLY A 166 -13.70 1.18 -4.50
N ALA A 167 -12.84 1.83 -3.72
CA ALA A 167 -12.92 3.25 -3.42
C ALA A 167 -12.18 4.12 -4.45
N GLU A 168 -12.75 5.28 -4.79
CA GLU A 168 -12.08 6.28 -5.63
C GLU A 168 -11.12 7.10 -4.75
N PRO A 169 -9.81 7.17 -5.06
CA PRO A 169 -8.89 8.06 -4.34
C PRO A 169 -9.32 9.53 -4.49
N ILE A 170 -9.45 10.26 -3.37
CA ILE A 170 -9.92 11.67 -3.37
C ILE A 170 -8.94 12.65 -2.73
N GLY A 171 -7.97 12.17 -1.96
CA GLY A 171 -6.98 13.02 -1.32
C GLY A 171 -5.86 12.21 -0.69
N LEU A 172 -4.68 12.84 -0.63
CA LEU A 172 -3.46 12.24 -0.13
C LEU A 172 -2.85 13.09 0.99
N THR A 173 -2.06 12.47 1.85
CA THR A 173 -1.16 13.15 2.78
C THR A 173 0.23 12.56 2.63
N ASP A 174 1.27 13.39 2.70
CA ASP A 174 2.66 12.94 2.62
C ASP A 174 3.39 13.11 3.95
N CYS A 175 4.17 12.11 4.35
CA CYS A 175 5.10 12.20 5.47
C CYS A 175 6.50 11.95 4.91
N LEU A 176 7.19 13.03 4.57
CA LEU A 176 8.47 13.03 3.89
C LEU A 176 9.59 12.87 4.91
N ASN A 177 10.25 11.71 4.93
CA ASN A 177 11.38 11.44 5.83
C ASN A 177 12.67 11.30 5.02
N TYR A 178 13.59 12.25 5.23
CA TYR A 178 14.86 12.33 4.50
C TYR A 178 16.02 12.63 5.44
N GLY A 179 17.24 12.36 4.98
CA GLY A 179 18.47 12.64 5.71
C GLY A 179 18.77 14.14 5.88
N ASN A 180 19.98 14.45 6.34
CA ASN A 180 20.43 15.83 6.51
C ASN A 180 20.43 16.60 5.16
N PRO A 181 19.62 17.67 5.01
CA PRO A 181 19.48 18.44 3.77
C PRO A 181 20.69 19.35 3.47
N GLU A 182 21.65 19.46 4.39
CA GLU A 182 22.91 20.18 4.16
C GLU A 182 23.87 19.40 3.27
N LYS A 183 23.69 18.08 3.16
CA LYS A 183 24.41 17.26 2.18
C LYS A 183 23.75 17.44 0.81
N PRO A 184 24.49 17.87 -0.24
CA PRO A 184 23.90 18.13 -1.56
C PRO A 184 23.18 16.93 -2.17
N GLU A 185 23.68 15.73 -1.90
CA GLU A 185 23.07 14.46 -2.33
C GLU A 185 21.69 14.23 -1.72
N ASN A 186 21.54 14.44 -0.41
CA ASN A 186 20.27 14.28 0.29
C ASN A 186 19.25 15.36 -0.12
N MET A 187 19.70 16.59 -0.33
CA MET A 187 18.80 17.65 -0.81
C MET A 187 18.29 17.33 -2.23
N TRP A 188 19.14 16.76 -3.07
CA TRP A 188 18.74 16.31 -4.40
C TRP A 188 17.74 15.15 -4.34
N THR A 189 17.95 14.14 -3.49
CA THR A 189 16.98 13.03 -3.34
C THR A 189 15.62 13.51 -2.82
N PHE A 190 15.62 14.49 -1.90
CA PHE A 190 14.39 15.15 -1.42
C PHE A 190 13.65 15.88 -2.54
N GLU A 191 14.36 16.69 -3.33
CA GLU A 191 13.79 17.39 -4.49
C GLU A 191 13.19 16.39 -5.50
N GLN A 192 13.93 15.34 -5.87
CA GLN A 192 13.45 14.32 -6.80
C GLN A 192 12.21 13.60 -6.27
N GLY A 193 12.18 13.28 -4.97
CA GLY A 193 11.00 12.69 -4.34
C GLY A 193 9.76 13.58 -4.43
N CYS A 194 9.90 14.88 -4.14
CA CYS A 194 8.81 15.84 -4.29
C CYS A 194 8.30 15.93 -5.74
N LEU A 195 9.23 15.91 -6.72
CA LEU A 195 8.88 15.95 -8.14
C LEU A 195 8.18 14.66 -8.59
N GLY A 196 8.61 13.50 -8.09
CA GLY A 196 7.96 12.21 -8.34
C GLY A 196 6.54 12.13 -7.80
N ILE A 197 6.33 12.57 -6.55
CA ILE A 197 5.00 12.70 -5.94
C ILE A 197 4.12 13.62 -6.80
N ARG A 198 4.63 14.79 -7.18
CA ARG A 198 3.91 15.74 -8.04
C ARG A 198 3.50 15.09 -9.36
N GLN A 199 4.41 14.36 -10.01
CA GLN A 199 4.13 13.71 -11.29
C GLN A 199 3.01 12.67 -11.17
N ALA A 200 3.05 11.82 -10.13
CA ALA A 200 2.01 10.84 -9.87
C ALA A 200 0.66 11.50 -9.53
N CYS A 201 0.65 12.51 -8.65
CA CYS A 201 -0.56 13.24 -8.28
C CYS A 201 -1.24 13.90 -9.48
N LEU A 202 -0.46 14.50 -10.39
CA LEU A 202 -0.98 15.11 -11.62
C LEU A 202 -1.58 14.07 -12.56
N ALA A 203 -0.93 12.91 -12.72
CA ALA A 203 -1.43 11.85 -13.59
C ALA A 203 -2.71 11.20 -13.05
N LEU A 204 -2.79 10.98 -11.74
CA LEU A 204 -3.95 10.39 -11.08
C LEU A 204 -5.06 11.39 -10.80
N ASN A 205 -4.78 12.69 -10.92
CA ASN A 205 -5.67 13.78 -10.52
C ASN A 205 -6.12 13.68 -9.05
N VAL A 206 -5.18 13.41 -8.14
CA VAL A 206 -5.43 13.31 -6.70
C VAL A 206 -4.48 14.26 -5.96
N PRO A 207 -4.97 15.23 -5.18
CA PRO A 207 -4.13 16.23 -4.52
C PRO A 207 -3.54 15.74 -3.19
N ILE A 208 -2.34 16.23 -2.86
CA ILE A 208 -1.86 16.27 -1.47
C ILE A 208 -2.62 17.37 -0.73
N VAL A 209 -3.33 17.02 0.35
CA VAL A 209 -4.15 17.95 1.15
C VAL A 209 -3.51 18.33 2.49
N SER A 210 -2.55 17.54 2.95
CA SER A 210 -1.78 17.77 4.18
C SER A 210 -0.44 17.06 4.10
N GLY A 211 0.45 17.34 5.05
CA GLY A 211 1.70 16.61 5.13
C GLY A 211 2.59 16.97 6.30
N ASN A 212 3.73 16.29 6.37
CA ASN A 212 4.82 16.51 7.31
C ASN A 212 6.16 16.34 6.59
N VAL A 213 7.15 17.12 6.98
CA VAL A 213 8.53 16.97 6.51
C VAL A 213 9.46 16.79 7.70
N SER A 214 10.07 15.60 7.77
CA SER A 214 11.12 15.23 8.72
C SER A 214 12.46 15.16 7.99
N LEU A 215 13.36 16.08 8.32
CA LEU A 215 14.73 16.15 7.81
C LEU A 215 15.72 15.76 8.90
N TYR A 216 16.99 15.61 8.53
CA TYR A 216 18.06 15.25 9.47
C TYR A 216 17.90 13.84 10.09
N ASN A 217 17.25 12.92 9.37
CA ASN A 217 17.19 11.51 9.75
C ASN A 217 18.51 10.81 9.40
N ASP A 218 19.55 11.14 10.16
CA ASP A 218 20.89 10.58 10.06
C ASP A 218 21.26 9.90 11.39
N THR A 219 21.91 8.75 11.33
CA THR A 219 22.55 8.09 12.48
C THR A 219 24.01 7.83 12.13
N ASP A 220 24.94 8.28 12.97
CA ASP A 220 26.39 8.13 12.76
C ASP A 220 26.88 8.56 11.36
N GLY A 221 26.28 9.64 10.85
CA GLY A 221 26.61 10.20 9.53
C GLY A 221 25.97 9.47 8.34
N VAL A 222 25.27 8.36 8.57
CA VAL A 222 24.53 7.60 7.55
C VAL A 222 23.08 8.05 7.53
N SER A 223 22.62 8.51 6.37
CA SER A 223 21.22 8.90 6.17
C SER A 223 20.34 7.67 5.94
N ILE A 224 19.08 7.73 6.39
CA ILE A 224 18.07 6.75 6.02
C ILE A 224 17.87 6.69 4.50
N PHE A 225 17.27 5.62 4.01
CA PHE A 225 16.70 5.63 2.66
C PHE A 225 15.64 6.74 2.56
N PRO A 226 15.57 7.47 1.44
CA PRO A 226 14.43 8.34 1.14
C PRO A 226 13.12 7.61 1.43
N THR A 227 12.28 8.17 2.30
CA THR A 227 11.04 7.51 2.76
C THR A 227 9.86 8.48 2.62
N PRO A 228 9.36 8.69 1.40
CA PRO A 228 8.16 9.48 1.13
C PRO A 228 6.90 8.65 1.41
N MET A 229 6.48 8.60 2.67
CA MET A 229 5.30 7.84 3.05
C MET A 229 4.03 8.56 2.59
N ILE A 230 3.16 7.86 1.86
CA ILE A 230 1.92 8.43 1.33
C ILE A 230 0.73 7.77 2.00
N GLY A 231 -0.08 8.57 2.68
CA GLY A 231 -1.42 8.19 3.12
C GLY A 231 -2.45 8.55 2.05
N ALA A 232 -3.31 7.61 1.68
CA ALA A 232 -4.41 7.81 0.74
C ALA A 232 -5.76 7.69 1.43
N VAL A 233 -6.68 8.58 1.05
CA VAL A 233 -8.09 8.55 1.42
C VAL A 233 -8.91 8.36 0.15
N GLY A 234 -9.80 7.37 0.15
CA GLY A 234 -10.75 7.12 -0.92
C GLY A 234 -12.20 7.15 -0.47
N LEU A 235 -13.10 7.37 -1.41
CA LEU A 235 -14.54 7.43 -1.18
C LEU A 235 -15.28 6.34 -1.97
N ILE A 236 -16.21 5.68 -1.31
CA ILE A 236 -17.29 4.91 -1.94
C ILE A 236 -18.57 5.70 -1.70
N GLU A 237 -19.16 6.22 -2.78
CA GLU A 237 -20.36 7.07 -2.70
C GLU A 237 -21.64 6.29 -2.38
N ASP A 238 -21.65 5.00 -2.65
CA ASP A 238 -22.82 4.13 -2.48
C ASP A 238 -22.35 2.72 -2.12
N VAL A 239 -22.38 2.36 -0.85
CA VAL A 239 -22.24 0.96 -0.42
C VAL A 239 -23.59 0.27 -0.51
N ALA A 240 -23.63 -0.97 -0.97
CA ALA A 240 -24.87 -1.76 -0.97
C ALA A 240 -25.45 -1.83 0.44
N SER A 241 -26.76 -1.64 0.56
CA SER A 241 -27.44 -1.71 1.86
C SER A 241 -28.47 -2.86 1.87
N PRO A 242 -28.51 -3.69 2.95
CA PRO A 242 -27.63 -3.69 4.11
C PRO A 242 -26.27 -4.39 3.81
N VAL A 243 -25.16 -3.81 4.28
CA VAL A 243 -23.86 -4.50 4.33
C VAL A 243 -23.84 -5.42 5.56
N ASP A 244 -23.91 -6.74 5.36
CA ASP A 244 -23.54 -7.68 6.43
C ASP A 244 -22.01 -7.85 6.45
N THR A 245 -21.38 -7.25 7.45
CA THR A 245 -19.92 -7.29 7.67
C THR A 245 -19.44 -8.57 8.36
N ASN A 246 -20.37 -9.39 8.90
CA ASN A 246 -20.07 -10.60 9.68
C ASN A 246 -20.42 -11.90 8.96
N ALA A 247 -21.01 -11.83 7.76
CA ALA A 247 -21.37 -13.00 6.98
C ALA A 247 -20.11 -13.84 6.66
N PRO A 248 -20.01 -15.08 7.17
CA PRO A 248 -18.93 -16.00 6.83
C PRO A 248 -19.00 -16.49 5.36
N GLU A 249 -20.09 -16.18 4.65
CA GLU A 249 -20.39 -16.69 3.32
C GLU A 249 -20.29 -15.61 2.25
N ALA A 250 -19.62 -15.96 1.15
CA ALA A 250 -19.38 -15.15 -0.04
C ALA A 250 -20.60 -14.38 -0.58
N LYS A 251 -21.83 -14.81 -0.28
CA LYS A 251 -23.08 -14.26 -0.84
C LYS A 251 -23.45 -12.86 -0.35
N ALA A 252 -23.10 -12.47 0.88
CA ALA A 252 -23.46 -11.15 1.41
C ALA A 252 -22.50 -10.06 0.92
N LEU A 253 -21.24 -10.42 0.62
CA LEU A 253 -20.24 -9.50 0.09
C LEU A 253 -20.15 -9.45 -1.45
N SER A 254 -20.75 -10.43 -2.14
CA SER A 254 -20.82 -10.54 -3.61
C SER A 254 -22.24 -10.55 -4.18
N GLY A 255 -23.25 -10.26 -3.34
CA GLY A 255 -24.60 -10.02 -3.81
C GLY A 255 -24.57 -8.94 -4.89
N ALA A 256 -25.35 -9.12 -5.96
CA ALA A 256 -25.51 -8.11 -7.00
C ALA A 256 -25.81 -6.76 -6.33
N GLY A 257 -24.85 -5.84 -6.37
CA GLY A 257 -24.95 -4.52 -5.73
C GLY A 257 -23.77 -4.11 -4.85
N ASN A 258 -22.97 -5.04 -4.29
CA ASN A 258 -21.87 -4.67 -3.40
C ASN A 258 -20.76 -3.91 -4.14
N ARG A 259 -20.42 -2.71 -3.64
CA ARG A 259 -19.44 -1.81 -4.28
C ARG A 259 -18.06 -1.81 -3.61
N PHE A 260 -17.73 -2.85 -2.84
CA PHE A 260 -16.41 -3.05 -2.23
C PHE A 260 -16.07 -4.54 -2.12
N CYS A 261 -14.77 -4.87 -2.07
CA CYS A 261 -14.30 -6.22 -1.77
C CYS A 261 -13.09 -6.20 -0.82
N GLY A 262 -12.71 -7.39 -0.34
CA GLY A 262 -11.46 -7.61 0.39
C GLY A 262 -10.46 -8.37 -0.49
N SER A 263 -9.28 -8.68 0.05
CA SER A 263 -8.23 -9.40 -0.68
C SER A 263 -8.38 -10.92 -0.65
N SER A 264 -8.97 -11.47 0.40
CA SER A 264 -9.14 -12.92 0.55
C SER A 264 -10.01 -13.55 -0.54
N PHE A 265 -9.60 -14.71 -1.06
CA PHE A 265 -10.46 -15.55 -1.89
C PHE A 265 -11.77 -15.90 -1.17
N ARG A 266 -12.87 -16.02 -1.91
CA ARG A 266 -14.21 -16.12 -1.29
C ARG A 266 -14.96 -17.42 -1.56
N ALA A 267 -14.71 -18.05 -2.69
CA ALA A 267 -15.32 -19.32 -3.03
C ALA A 267 -14.30 -20.24 -3.69
N ALA A 268 -14.56 -21.55 -3.65
CA ALA A 268 -13.82 -22.52 -4.44
C ALA A 268 -14.27 -22.45 -5.90
N PHE A 269 -13.38 -22.86 -6.80
CA PHE A 269 -13.57 -22.90 -8.25
C PHE A 269 -13.68 -21.52 -8.92
N ASP A 270 -13.37 -20.44 -8.21
CA ASP A 270 -13.25 -19.12 -8.83
C ASP A 270 -11.98 -19.06 -9.68
N GLY A 271 -12.08 -18.43 -10.85
CA GLY A 271 -10.92 -18.12 -11.67
C GLY A 271 -10.05 -17.08 -10.96
N ILE A 272 -8.75 -17.34 -10.89
CA ILE A 272 -7.75 -16.38 -10.41
C ILE A 272 -7.14 -15.71 -11.63
N PHE A 273 -7.17 -14.38 -11.64
CA PHE A 273 -6.69 -13.56 -12.74
C PHE A 273 -5.61 -12.58 -12.28
N LEU A 274 -4.60 -12.39 -13.12
CA LEU A 274 -3.70 -11.25 -13.05
C LEU A 274 -4.21 -10.17 -13.99
N MET A 275 -4.62 -9.04 -13.43
CA MET A 275 -4.84 -7.79 -14.16
C MET A 275 -3.51 -7.03 -14.20
N GLY A 276 -3.03 -6.67 -15.39
CA GLY A 276 -1.69 -6.10 -15.59
C GLY A 276 -0.68 -7.10 -16.15
N GLU A 277 0.59 -6.69 -16.21
CA GLU A 277 1.68 -7.46 -16.83
C GLU A 277 2.89 -7.58 -15.91
N THR A 278 3.47 -8.79 -15.83
CA THR A 278 4.76 -9.02 -15.16
C THR A 278 5.90 -8.76 -16.12
N ARG A 279 6.86 -7.92 -15.71
CA ARG A 279 8.07 -7.61 -16.49
C ARG A 279 9.30 -8.28 -15.86
N ASP A 280 10.40 -8.31 -16.59
CA ASP A 280 11.66 -8.91 -16.13
C ASP A 280 12.40 -7.96 -15.17
N GLU A 281 11.79 -7.69 -14.02
CA GLU A 281 12.21 -6.65 -13.07
C GLU A 281 12.37 -7.23 -11.66
N LEU A 282 13.58 -7.14 -11.13
CA LEU A 282 13.92 -7.62 -9.78
C LEU A 282 14.59 -6.56 -8.90
N GLY A 283 14.96 -5.40 -9.47
CA GLY A 283 15.67 -4.37 -8.74
C GLY A 283 14.85 -3.85 -7.57
N GLY A 284 15.50 -3.74 -6.41
CA GLY A 284 14.85 -3.34 -5.16
C GLY A 284 13.86 -4.35 -4.57
N SER A 285 13.62 -5.50 -5.19
CA SER A 285 12.68 -6.49 -4.67
C SER A 285 13.14 -7.11 -3.35
N GLU A 286 12.18 -7.53 -2.52
CA GLU A 286 12.50 -8.28 -1.29
C GLU A 286 13.15 -9.62 -1.63
N TYR A 287 12.81 -10.24 -2.78
CA TYR A 287 13.51 -11.41 -3.30
C TYR A 287 15.00 -11.16 -3.57
N LEU A 288 15.32 -10.11 -4.33
CA LEU A 288 16.71 -9.81 -4.67
C LEU A 288 17.53 -9.47 -3.42
N LYS A 289 16.94 -8.69 -2.50
CA LYS A 289 17.52 -8.38 -1.19
C LYS A 289 17.77 -9.64 -0.36
N LEU A 290 16.79 -10.54 -0.27
CA LEU A 290 16.93 -11.81 0.44
C LEU A 290 18.07 -12.67 -0.13
N ARG A 291 18.24 -12.64 -1.46
CA ARG A 291 19.22 -13.47 -2.16
C ARG A 291 20.64 -12.91 -2.11
N THR A 292 20.79 -11.59 -2.12
CA THR A 292 22.09 -10.91 -2.24
C THR A 292 22.54 -10.20 -0.96
N GLY A 293 21.62 -9.95 -0.04
CA GLY A 293 21.84 -9.11 1.14
C GLY A 293 21.91 -7.61 0.84
N ARG A 294 21.63 -7.17 -0.40
CA ARG A 294 21.80 -5.78 -0.85
C ARG A 294 20.56 -5.26 -1.58
N VAL A 295 20.39 -3.93 -1.58
CA VAL A 295 19.34 -3.25 -2.34
C VAL A 295 19.99 -2.65 -3.59
N GLU A 296 19.82 -3.35 -4.70
CA GLU A 296 20.48 -3.10 -5.98
C GLU A 296 19.51 -3.37 -7.14
N GLY A 297 19.93 -3.06 -8.36
CA GLY A 297 19.16 -3.17 -9.60
C GLY A 297 18.32 -1.92 -9.89
N ALA A 298 17.74 -1.88 -11.10
CA ALA A 298 16.88 -0.78 -11.51
C ALA A 298 15.54 -0.80 -10.75
N CYS A 299 15.08 0.37 -10.29
CA CYS A 299 13.72 0.53 -9.78
C CYS A 299 12.70 0.08 -10.85
N PRO A 300 11.65 -0.69 -10.48
CA PRO A 300 10.65 -1.16 -11.45
C PRO A 300 10.04 -0.02 -12.26
N GLU A 301 9.80 -0.22 -13.55
CA GLU A 301 9.29 0.83 -14.42
C GLU A 301 7.81 1.13 -14.09
N LEU A 302 7.52 2.38 -13.76
CA LEU A 302 6.16 2.85 -13.47
C LEU A 302 5.54 3.54 -14.69
N ARG A 303 4.43 2.99 -15.18
CA ARG A 303 3.68 3.55 -16.30
C ARG A 303 2.33 4.07 -15.82
N LEU A 304 2.26 5.38 -15.57
CA LEU A 304 1.11 6.02 -14.93
C LEU A 304 -0.20 5.82 -15.70
N ASP A 305 -0.16 5.80 -17.04
CA ASP A 305 -1.34 5.54 -17.87
C ASP A 305 -1.85 4.10 -17.76
N GLU A 306 -0.97 3.13 -17.52
CA GLU A 306 -1.36 1.73 -17.26
C GLU A 306 -2.02 1.61 -15.89
N GLU A 307 -1.46 2.28 -14.87
CA GLU A 307 -1.99 2.32 -13.51
C GLU A 307 -3.38 2.95 -13.43
N LEU A 308 -3.58 4.09 -14.10
CA LEU A 308 -4.89 4.76 -14.13
C LEU A 308 -5.97 3.82 -14.68
N ARG A 309 -5.68 3.14 -15.80
CA ARG A 309 -6.62 2.21 -16.45
C ARG A 309 -6.86 0.96 -15.62
N LEU A 310 -5.82 0.41 -14.97
CA LEU A 310 -5.94 -0.71 -14.05
C LEU A 310 -6.87 -0.36 -12.88
N MET A 311 -6.61 0.78 -12.23
CA MET A 311 -7.40 1.24 -11.09
C MET A 311 -8.86 1.54 -11.47
N GLN A 312 -9.12 2.11 -12.65
CA GLN A 312 -10.47 2.30 -13.17
C GLN A 312 -11.18 0.96 -13.43
N ALA A 313 -10.50 0.01 -14.09
CA ALA A 313 -11.04 -1.31 -14.41
C ALA A 313 -11.39 -2.11 -13.15
N VAL A 314 -10.50 -2.14 -12.14
CA VAL A 314 -10.77 -2.88 -10.89
C VAL A 314 -11.94 -2.26 -10.13
N ARG A 315 -12.02 -0.92 -10.01
CA ARG A 315 -13.14 -0.26 -9.33
C ARG A 315 -14.46 -0.51 -10.05
N GLU A 316 -14.48 -0.48 -11.38
CA GLU A 316 -15.67 -0.80 -12.17
C GLU A 316 -16.06 -2.28 -12.02
N GLY A 317 -15.10 -3.21 -12.06
CA GLY A 317 -15.35 -4.64 -11.88
C GLY A 317 -15.93 -4.96 -10.50
N ILE A 318 -15.44 -4.30 -9.45
CA ILE A 318 -15.99 -4.39 -8.10
C ILE A 318 -17.40 -3.81 -8.07
N ARG A 319 -17.61 -2.61 -8.64
CA ARG A 319 -18.92 -1.93 -8.68
C ARG A 319 -20.01 -2.75 -9.38
N LEU A 320 -19.64 -3.51 -10.41
CA LEU A 320 -20.53 -4.41 -11.14
C LEU A 320 -20.76 -5.75 -10.44
N GLY A 321 -20.10 -6.01 -9.30
CA GLY A 321 -20.15 -7.30 -8.60
C GLY A 321 -19.44 -8.43 -9.34
N LEU A 322 -18.60 -8.13 -10.33
CA LEU A 322 -17.85 -9.11 -11.12
C LEU A 322 -16.64 -9.63 -10.34
N ILE A 323 -15.93 -8.73 -9.67
CA ILE A 323 -14.73 -9.05 -8.89
C ILE A 323 -15.13 -9.42 -7.45
N ARG A 324 -14.80 -10.64 -7.04
CA ARG A 324 -15.11 -11.15 -5.69
C ARG A 324 -14.04 -10.79 -4.68
N SER A 325 -12.78 -10.80 -5.09
CA SER A 325 -11.65 -10.29 -4.30
C SER A 325 -10.64 -9.64 -5.23
N ALA A 326 -9.91 -8.65 -4.70
CA ALA A 326 -8.80 -7.98 -5.37
C ALA A 326 -7.69 -7.73 -4.35
N HIS A 327 -6.47 -8.05 -4.73
CA HIS A 327 -5.25 -7.87 -3.94
C HIS A 327 -4.15 -7.34 -4.85
N ASP A 328 -3.50 -6.24 -4.48
CA ASP A 328 -2.42 -5.69 -5.27
C ASP A 328 -1.19 -6.63 -5.28
N THR A 329 -0.29 -6.45 -6.25
CA THR A 329 1.03 -7.11 -6.20
C THR A 329 2.10 -6.08 -5.86
N SER A 330 2.67 -6.24 -4.67
CA SER A 330 3.70 -5.39 -4.08
C SER A 330 4.90 -6.25 -3.66
N GLU A 331 5.31 -6.21 -2.39
CA GLU A 331 6.47 -6.95 -1.90
C GLU A 331 6.35 -8.47 -2.03
N GLY A 332 7.39 -9.09 -2.58
CA GLY A 332 7.40 -10.53 -2.84
C GLY A 332 6.65 -10.97 -4.10
N GLY A 333 5.97 -10.05 -4.80
CA GLY A 333 5.46 -10.24 -6.14
C GLY A 333 4.22 -11.13 -6.26
N LEU A 334 4.01 -11.66 -7.47
CA LEU A 334 2.76 -12.32 -7.89
C LEU A 334 2.36 -13.50 -7.00
N VAL A 335 3.31 -14.38 -6.69
CA VAL A 335 3.02 -15.59 -5.91
C VAL A 335 2.64 -15.20 -4.49
N VAL A 336 3.35 -14.26 -3.86
CA VAL A 336 3.03 -13.81 -2.50
C VAL A 336 1.63 -13.21 -2.45
N ALA A 337 1.28 -12.32 -3.38
CA ALA A 337 -0.05 -11.71 -3.48
C ALA A 337 -1.19 -12.75 -3.59
N ALA A 338 -1.01 -13.77 -4.44
CA ALA A 338 -2.00 -14.85 -4.58
C ALA A 338 -2.11 -15.70 -3.29
N LEU A 339 -1.00 -15.92 -2.60
CA LEU A 339 -0.95 -16.71 -1.37
C LEU A 339 -1.55 -15.96 -0.18
N GLU A 340 -1.31 -14.66 -0.04
CA GLU A 340 -1.96 -13.82 0.97
C GLU A 340 -3.48 -13.86 0.83
N SER A 341 -3.98 -13.78 -0.40
CA SER A 341 -5.39 -13.96 -0.73
C SER A 341 -5.93 -15.34 -0.32
N ALA A 342 -5.13 -16.39 -0.51
CA ALA A 342 -5.49 -17.75 -0.11
C ALA A 342 -5.49 -17.94 1.43
N PHE A 343 -4.50 -17.37 2.11
CA PHE A 343 -4.35 -17.47 3.57
C PHE A 343 -5.48 -16.76 4.32
N GLY A 344 -5.87 -15.57 3.85
CA GLY A 344 -6.99 -14.83 4.43
C GLY A 344 -8.34 -15.55 4.33
N ALA A 345 -8.44 -16.54 3.43
CA ALA A 345 -9.58 -17.41 3.21
C ALA A 345 -9.45 -18.80 3.85
N GLN A 346 -8.29 -19.12 4.42
CA GLN A 346 -7.94 -20.48 4.86
C GLN A 346 -8.17 -21.55 3.78
N MET A 347 -7.87 -21.21 2.52
CA MET A 347 -8.14 -22.03 1.34
C MET A 347 -6.85 -22.31 0.56
N GLY A 348 -6.82 -23.43 -0.18
CA GLY A 348 -5.82 -23.68 -1.21
C GLY A 348 -6.11 -22.96 -2.53
N CYS A 349 -5.19 -23.11 -3.47
CA CYS A 349 -5.38 -22.69 -4.86
C CYS A 349 -4.41 -23.44 -5.78
N GLN A 350 -4.79 -23.54 -7.05
CA GLN A 350 -3.91 -24.00 -8.11
C GLN A 350 -3.50 -22.81 -8.98
N LEU A 351 -2.21 -22.53 -9.05
CA LEU A 351 -1.61 -21.53 -9.92
C LEU A 351 -0.94 -22.21 -11.12
N MET A 352 -1.24 -21.70 -12.31
CA MET A 352 -0.75 -22.18 -13.60
C MET A 352 -0.19 -20.98 -14.34
N LEU A 353 1.11 -20.78 -14.19
CA LEU A 353 1.82 -19.66 -14.80
C LEU A 353 2.50 -20.10 -16.09
N GLN A 354 2.66 -19.15 -17.00
CA GLN A 354 3.45 -19.33 -18.21
C GLN A 354 4.67 -18.43 -18.11
N LYS A 355 5.87 -19.00 -18.23
CA LYS A 355 7.12 -18.24 -18.12
C LYS A 355 7.30 -17.31 -19.31
N GLY A 356 6.94 -17.78 -20.50
CA GLY A 356 7.20 -17.06 -21.74
C GLY A 356 8.69 -16.73 -21.87
N GLY A 357 9.00 -15.45 -22.07
CA GLY A 357 10.39 -14.95 -22.16
C GLY A 357 10.98 -14.46 -20.84
N LEU A 358 10.24 -14.51 -19.73
CA LEU A 358 10.69 -13.99 -18.44
C LEU A 358 11.67 -14.94 -17.76
N ARG A 359 12.46 -14.43 -16.81
CA ARG A 359 13.15 -15.28 -15.82
C ARG A 359 12.14 -15.90 -14.86
N LEU A 360 12.49 -17.04 -14.26
CA LEU A 360 11.59 -17.69 -13.29
C LEU A 360 11.45 -16.85 -12.02
N ASP A 361 12.53 -16.27 -11.51
CA ASP A 361 12.46 -15.37 -10.36
C ASP A 361 11.61 -14.13 -10.63
N SER A 362 11.78 -13.47 -11.78
CA SER A 362 10.97 -12.31 -12.15
C SER A 362 9.48 -12.64 -12.28
N LEU A 363 9.14 -13.79 -12.89
CA LEU A 363 7.76 -14.25 -13.00
C LEU A 363 7.10 -14.42 -11.63
N LEU A 364 7.80 -15.06 -10.69
CA LEU A 364 7.22 -15.46 -9.41
C LEU A 364 7.27 -14.33 -8.37
N PHE A 365 8.39 -13.63 -8.29
CA PHE A 365 8.76 -12.73 -7.19
C PHE A 365 9.15 -11.32 -7.63
N GLY A 366 9.09 -11.02 -8.94
CA GLY A 366 9.28 -9.65 -9.43
C GLY A 366 8.20 -8.72 -8.89
N GLU A 367 8.61 -7.50 -8.52
CA GLU A 367 7.77 -6.46 -7.90
C GLU A 367 7.37 -5.39 -8.94
N SER A 368 7.12 -5.80 -10.19
CA SER A 368 6.57 -4.91 -11.22
C SER A 368 5.28 -4.23 -10.75
N ALA A 369 5.21 -2.92 -10.95
CA ALA A 369 4.01 -2.12 -10.70
C ALA A 369 2.90 -2.43 -11.73
N GLY A 370 1.70 -1.93 -11.46
CA GLY A 370 0.56 -2.03 -12.38
C GLY A 370 -0.07 -3.40 -12.42
N ARG A 371 -0.16 -4.08 -11.27
CA ARG A 371 -0.68 -5.45 -11.18
C ARG A 371 -1.60 -5.68 -9.98
N ILE A 372 -2.68 -6.41 -10.21
CA ILE A 372 -3.68 -6.83 -9.21
C ILE A 372 -4.06 -8.30 -9.47
N VAL A 373 -4.09 -9.11 -8.41
CA VAL A 373 -4.68 -10.45 -8.40
C VAL A 373 -6.16 -10.34 -8.06
N ALA A 374 -7.03 -10.83 -8.95
CA ALA A 374 -8.47 -10.82 -8.77
C ALA A 374 -9.07 -12.23 -8.81
N SER A 375 -10.10 -12.49 -8.00
CA SER A 375 -10.93 -13.70 -8.11
C SER A 375 -12.30 -13.39 -8.70
N VAL A 376 -12.74 -14.22 -9.65
CA VAL A 376 -14.01 -14.05 -10.37
C VAL A 376 -14.74 -15.39 -10.50
N ALA A 377 -16.06 -15.33 -10.40
CA ALA A 377 -16.93 -16.48 -10.61
C ALA A 377 -16.76 -17.08 -12.01
N PRO A 378 -16.91 -18.41 -12.20
CA PRO A 378 -16.79 -19.02 -13.53
C PRO A 378 -17.69 -18.40 -14.62
N ASP A 379 -18.90 -17.96 -14.25
CA ASP A 379 -19.86 -17.31 -15.14
C ASP A 379 -19.55 -15.82 -15.41
N GLY A 380 -18.68 -15.21 -14.62
CA GLY A 380 -18.23 -13.81 -14.75
C GLY A 380 -16.92 -13.64 -15.54
N GLU A 381 -16.23 -14.73 -15.91
CA GLU A 381 -14.90 -14.64 -16.54
C GLU A 381 -14.91 -13.87 -17.88
N ASP A 382 -15.90 -14.10 -18.73
CA ASP A 382 -16.02 -13.42 -20.03
C ASP A 382 -16.37 -11.93 -19.88
N ALA A 383 -17.15 -11.59 -18.85
CA ALA A 383 -17.46 -10.20 -18.51
C ALA A 383 -16.20 -9.47 -18.02
N LEU A 384 -15.37 -10.11 -17.19
CA LEU A 384 -14.07 -9.57 -16.76
C LEU A 384 -13.15 -9.34 -17.97
N ARG A 385 -13.05 -10.31 -18.89
CA ARG A 385 -12.24 -10.16 -20.11
C ARG A 385 -12.69 -8.96 -20.94
N THR A 386 -13.99 -8.78 -21.11
CA THR A 386 -14.58 -7.66 -21.84
C THR A 386 -14.29 -6.32 -21.16
N LEU A 387 -14.43 -6.27 -19.83
CA LEU A 387 -14.13 -5.07 -19.04
C LEU A 387 -12.65 -4.68 -19.17
N CYS A 388 -11.74 -5.63 -18.96
CA CYS A 388 -10.30 -5.39 -19.10
C CYS A 388 -9.92 -4.96 -20.52
N ALA A 389 -10.49 -5.59 -21.55
CA ALA A 389 -10.27 -5.18 -22.94
C ALA A 389 -10.75 -3.74 -23.21
N THR A 390 -11.90 -3.35 -22.64
CA THR A 390 -12.45 -1.99 -22.76
C THR A 390 -11.51 -0.94 -22.16
N HIS A 391 -10.97 -1.23 -20.97
CA HIS A 391 -9.96 -0.38 -20.30
C HIS A 391 -8.53 -0.58 -20.82
N ARG A 392 -8.33 -1.50 -21.79
CA ARG A 392 -7.03 -1.90 -22.35
C ARG A 392 -6.06 -2.48 -21.32
N VAL A 393 -6.57 -3.06 -20.24
CA VAL A 393 -5.78 -3.69 -19.17
C VAL A 393 -5.42 -5.13 -19.60
N PRO A 394 -4.13 -5.52 -19.64
CA PRO A 394 -3.75 -6.91 -19.87
C PRO A 394 -4.39 -7.83 -18.82
N LEU A 395 -4.82 -9.01 -19.24
CA LEU A 395 -5.50 -9.96 -18.35
C LEU A 395 -5.04 -11.39 -18.65
N ALA A 396 -4.53 -12.07 -17.63
CA ALA A 396 -4.17 -13.47 -17.70
C ALA A 396 -4.94 -14.28 -16.65
N LYS A 397 -5.52 -15.42 -17.03
CA LYS A 397 -6.01 -16.40 -16.06
C LYS A 397 -4.80 -17.16 -15.55
N ILE A 398 -4.53 -17.06 -14.26
CA ILE A 398 -3.33 -17.62 -13.62
C ILE A 398 -3.63 -18.77 -12.67
N GLY A 399 -4.91 -19.09 -12.44
CA GLY A 399 -5.24 -20.14 -11.50
C GLY A 399 -6.72 -20.35 -11.25
N VAL A 400 -6.99 -21.21 -10.28
CA VAL A 400 -8.33 -21.50 -9.75
C VAL A 400 -8.23 -21.68 -8.23
N THR A 401 -9.20 -21.15 -7.48
CA THR A 401 -9.28 -21.29 -6.03
C THR A 401 -9.81 -22.66 -5.61
N GLY A 402 -9.44 -23.14 -4.42
CA GLY A 402 -10.05 -24.32 -3.81
C GLY A 402 -9.07 -25.33 -3.24
N GLY A 403 -9.63 -26.32 -2.54
CA GLY A 403 -8.85 -27.36 -1.86
C GLY A 403 -8.11 -26.84 -0.62
N LYS A 404 -7.14 -27.63 -0.15
CA LYS A 404 -6.31 -27.34 1.03
C LYS A 404 -4.84 -27.13 0.71
N ARG A 405 -4.47 -27.29 -0.57
CA ARG A 405 -3.08 -27.26 -1.03
C ARG A 405 -2.84 -26.06 -1.94
N ILE A 406 -1.64 -25.52 -1.87
CA ILE A 406 -1.11 -24.54 -2.80
C ILE A 406 -0.28 -25.32 -3.82
N ALA A 407 -0.82 -25.47 -5.03
CA ALA A 407 -0.13 -26.09 -6.14
C ALA A 407 0.26 -25.01 -7.15
N LEU A 408 1.54 -24.92 -7.50
CA LEU A 408 2.04 -23.98 -8.50
C LEU A 408 2.78 -24.75 -9.58
N SER A 409 2.40 -24.49 -10.82
CA SER A 409 3.06 -24.99 -12.02
C SER A 409 3.49 -23.85 -12.93
N VAL A 410 4.61 -24.03 -13.60
CA VAL A 410 5.15 -23.11 -14.60
C VAL A 410 5.37 -23.91 -15.88
N ASP A 411 4.77 -23.46 -16.98
CA ASP A 411 4.81 -24.15 -18.28
C ASP A 411 4.37 -25.63 -18.18
N GLY A 412 3.41 -25.90 -17.28
CA GLY A 412 2.90 -27.24 -17.00
C GLY A 412 3.76 -28.10 -16.07
N ALA A 413 4.97 -27.66 -15.70
CA ALA A 413 5.83 -28.37 -14.74
C ALA A 413 5.54 -27.91 -13.30
N PRO A 414 5.29 -28.83 -12.35
CA PRO A 414 5.08 -28.47 -10.95
C PRO A 414 6.38 -27.94 -10.31
N VAL A 415 6.28 -26.82 -9.58
CA VAL A 415 7.42 -26.20 -8.86
C VAL A 415 7.16 -26.00 -7.37
N LEU A 416 5.91 -26.13 -6.93
CA LEU A 416 5.52 -26.13 -5.51
C LEU A 416 4.23 -26.94 -5.36
N ASP A 417 4.19 -27.76 -4.32
CA ASP A 417 2.98 -28.43 -3.86
C ASP A 417 3.03 -28.57 -2.33
N ALA A 418 2.36 -27.68 -1.61
CA ALA A 418 2.41 -27.61 -0.14
C ALA A 418 1.01 -27.46 0.48
N GLU A 419 0.87 -27.82 1.75
CA GLU A 419 -0.36 -27.55 2.50
C GLU A 419 -0.51 -26.04 2.72
N ALA A 420 -1.67 -25.48 2.40
CA ALA A 420 -1.93 -24.05 2.55
C ALA A 420 -1.79 -23.59 4.01
N ALA A 421 -2.23 -24.44 4.95
CA ALA A 421 -2.11 -24.18 6.38
C ALA A 421 -0.66 -24.06 6.85
N GLU A 422 0.27 -24.80 6.23
CA GLU A 422 1.68 -24.78 6.59
C GLU A 422 2.33 -23.44 6.17
N LEU A 423 2.10 -23.02 4.93
CA LEU A 423 2.61 -21.73 4.43
C LEU A 423 1.95 -20.55 5.16
N ALA A 424 0.65 -20.64 5.45
CA ALA A 424 -0.07 -19.64 6.22
C ALA A 424 0.50 -19.48 7.65
N ALA A 425 0.90 -20.58 8.30
CA ALA A 425 1.51 -20.54 9.63
C ALA A 425 2.89 -19.84 9.62
N ILE A 426 3.69 -20.03 8.57
CA ILE A 426 4.95 -19.31 8.39
C ILE A 426 4.68 -17.80 8.28
N HIS A 427 3.78 -17.44 7.36
CA HIS A 427 3.40 -16.04 7.13
C HIS A 427 2.83 -15.37 8.38
N ALA A 428 1.94 -16.06 9.12
CA ALA A 428 1.27 -15.50 10.28
C ALA A 428 2.15 -15.35 11.52
N GLY A 429 3.10 -16.27 11.73
CA GLY A 429 3.90 -16.34 12.97
C GLY A 429 5.29 -15.70 12.90
N ALA A 430 5.77 -15.30 11.72
CA ALA A 430 7.15 -14.83 11.58
C ALA A 430 7.42 -13.51 12.31
N LEU A 431 6.52 -12.52 12.19
CA LEU A 431 6.71 -11.22 12.83
C LEU A 431 6.58 -11.31 14.36
N GLU A 432 5.62 -12.09 14.86
CA GLU A 432 5.46 -12.36 16.30
C GLU A 432 6.74 -12.93 16.90
N LYS A 433 7.37 -13.90 16.23
CA LYS A 433 8.64 -14.49 16.69
C LYS A 433 9.76 -13.45 16.80
N VAL A 434 9.86 -12.53 15.84
CA VAL A 434 10.89 -11.47 15.85
C VAL A 434 10.65 -10.45 16.96
N LEU A 435 9.39 -10.13 17.25
CA LEU A 435 9.04 -9.12 18.26
C LEU A 435 8.99 -9.67 19.69
N THR A 436 8.98 -11.00 19.87
CA THR A 436 8.91 -11.67 21.18
C THR A 436 10.19 -12.40 21.58
N SER A 437 11.15 -12.55 20.65
CA SER A 437 12.52 -13.00 20.91
C SER A 437 13.39 -11.87 21.44
#